data_AF-A0A1F3NT92-F1
#
_entry.id   AF-A0A1F3NT92-F1
#
_cell.length_a   1.000
_cell.length_b   1.000
_cell.length_c   1.000
_cell.angle_alpha   90.00
_cell.angle_beta   90.00
_cell.angle_gamma   90.00
#
_symmetry.space_group_name_H-M   'P 1'
#
loop_
_entity.id
_entity.type
_entity.pdbx_description
1 polymer ?
#
loop_
_entity_poly.entity_id
_entity_poly.type
_entity_poly.pdbx_seq_one_letter_code
_entity_poly.pdbx_strand_id
1 'polypeptide(L)'
;MIRIRIDNIDIEADEGQTILDAASGAGIHIPTLCHKDGIEHYSSCMVCMVKDNNTNGYKPSCSALAQDGMDIDASGEDVKAIRKQAVEMLLSEHRAECEAPCRVVCPAGYNIPLMNRLLMSGETEKAIELARTEVTTPAILCIDCPGYCENACRRKKADLPISIRNIQLFVSQSINKHKLHKEVENQGGNESVEQKKIKNINPLRKRFSSRIGKLDDKEFKEWLKESTGNGTRIREIPDFRSAGTEAENCMHCDCRSSDDCILRKTAEEFSVKDPSGKLVYAPIEKKINKNTGLIFENAKCIKCGLCVRVCEDNKDEPPLCFIHRGFVSIISEPLTEEFDDILKTKTDICIKVCPTGALGKFK
;
A
#
# COMPACT_ATOMS: atom_id res chain seq x y z
N MET A 1 11.07 -8.18 38.19
CA MET A 1 10.65 -6.90 37.58
C MET A 1 11.87 -6.02 37.49
N ILE A 2 12.16 -5.57 36.27
CA ILE A 2 13.30 -4.75 35.90
C ILE A 2 12.82 -3.30 35.82
N ARG A 3 13.60 -2.35 36.31
CA ARG A 3 13.32 -0.91 36.16
C ARG A 3 14.18 -0.33 35.04
N ILE A 4 13.51 0.26 34.06
CA ILE A 4 14.13 0.93 32.92
C ILE A 4 13.49 2.31 32.75
N ARG A 5 14.29 3.28 32.32
CA ARG A 5 13.81 4.63 32.01
C ARG A 5 13.78 4.82 30.50
N ILE A 6 12.64 5.24 29.94
CA ILE A 6 12.49 5.53 28.50
C ILE A 6 11.91 6.94 28.35
N ASP A 7 12.60 7.83 27.63
CA ASP A 7 12.19 9.23 27.43
C ASP A 7 11.87 9.97 28.75
N ASN A 8 12.67 9.73 29.80
CA ASN A 8 12.50 10.22 31.18
C ASN A 8 11.27 9.65 31.94
N ILE A 9 10.66 8.58 31.43
CA ILE A 9 9.57 7.87 32.10
C ILE A 9 10.12 6.57 32.68
N ASP A 10 10.03 6.40 33.99
CA ASP A 10 10.38 5.15 34.65
C ASP A 10 9.26 4.11 34.43
N ILE A 11 9.63 2.94 33.93
CA ILE A 11 8.71 1.84 33.63
C ILE A 11 9.22 0.53 34.25
N GLU A 12 8.28 -0.36 34.55
CA GLU A 12 8.58 -1.71 35.02
C GLU A 12 8.41 -2.70 33.86
N ALA A 13 9.42 -3.52 33.62
CA ALA A 13 9.43 -4.54 32.59
C ALA A 13 9.64 -5.94 33.20
N ASP A 14 9.14 -6.97 32.52
CA ASP A 14 9.41 -8.35 32.90
C ASP A 14 10.81 -8.79 32.44
N GLU A 15 11.41 -9.72 33.18
CA GLU A 15 12.69 -10.30 32.78
C GLU A 15 12.56 -11.00 31.42
N GLY A 16 13.45 -10.66 30.48
CA GLY A 16 13.44 -11.21 29.13
C GLY A 16 12.56 -10.45 28.12
N GLN A 17 11.84 -9.39 28.53
CA GLN A 17 11.17 -8.51 27.57
C GLN A 17 12.17 -7.69 26.75
N THR A 18 11.81 -7.39 25.49
CA THR A 18 12.57 -6.44 24.68
C THR A 18 12.28 -5.00 25.11
N ILE A 19 13.18 -4.07 24.77
CA ILE A 19 12.95 -2.63 25.01
C ILE A 19 11.67 -2.18 24.28
N LEU A 20 11.40 -2.71 23.09
CA LEU A 20 10.19 -2.40 22.32
C LEU A 20 8.92 -2.85 23.05
N ASP A 21 8.89 -4.07 23.57
CA ASP A 21 7.72 -4.61 24.27
C ASP A 21 7.46 -3.83 25.57
N ALA A 22 8.52 -3.53 26.32
CA ALA A 22 8.43 -2.71 27.53
C ALA A 22 7.90 -1.30 27.22
N ALA A 23 8.43 -0.64 26.17
CA ALA A 23 7.94 0.66 25.71
C ALA A 23 6.46 0.60 25.30
N SER A 24 6.05 -0.42 24.54
CA SER A 24 4.65 -0.57 24.11
C SER A 24 3.71 -0.82 25.29
N GLY A 25 4.13 -1.60 26.28
CA GLY A 25 3.34 -1.83 27.50
C GLY A 25 3.11 -0.54 28.31
N ALA A 26 4.06 0.39 28.24
CA ALA A 26 3.97 1.72 28.86
C ALA A 26 3.30 2.79 27.98
N GLY A 27 2.83 2.43 26.78
CA GLY A 27 2.22 3.38 25.84
C GLY A 27 3.21 4.30 25.11
N ILE A 28 4.51 3.99 25.13
CA ILE A 28 5.55 4.72 24.42
C ILE A 28 5.67 4.16 23.00
N HIS A 29 5.50 5.03 22.00
CA HIS A 29 5.54 4.63 20.60
C HIS A 29 6.96 4.56 20.05
N ILE A 30 7.40 3.37 19.64
CA ILE A 30 8.61 3.17 18.84
C ILE A 30 8.20 2.56 17.49
N PRO A 31 8.48 3.22 16.35
CA PRO A 31 8.04 2.75 15.05
C PRO A 31 8.81 1.51 14.60
N THR A 32 8.12 0.61 13.91
CA THR A 32 8.71 -0.62 13.36
C THR A 32 8.11 -0.96 12.00
N LEU A 33 8.89 -1.65 11.15
CA LEU A 33 8.41 -2.17 9.86
C LEU A 33 8.58 -3.69 9.75
N CYS A 34 9.61 -4.28 10.37
CA CYS A 34 9.89 -5.72 10.32
C CYS A 34 9.51 -6.47 11.60
N HIS A 35 8.77 -5.83 12.52
CA HIS A 35 8.33 -6.44 13.77
C HIS A 35 6.82 -6.69 13.74
N LYS A 36 6.38 -7.78 14.37
CA LYS A 36 4.98 -8.09 14.60
C LYS A 36 4.87 -9.01 15.81
N ASP A 37 3.88 -8.75 16.66
CA ASP A 37 3.65 -9.52 17.88
C ASP A 37 3.48 -11.02 17.57
N GLY A 38 4.17 -11.85 18.34
CA GLY A 38 4.16 -13.31 18.16
C GLY A 38 5.04 -13.84 17.02
N ILE A 39 5.86 -13.01 16.38
CA ILE A 39 6.81 -13.42 15.34
C ILE A 39 8.24 -13.11 15.80
N GLU A 40 9.16 -14.08 15.71
CA GLU A 40 10.56 -13.95 16.13
C GLU A 40 11.26 -12.74 15.48
N HIS A 41 12.04 -11.96 16.22
CA HIS A 41 12.68 -10.75 15.70
C HIS A 41 13.77 -11.03 14.63
N TYR A 42 13.94 -10.11 13.66
CA TYR A 42 14.99 -10.20 12.62
C TYR A 42 15.81 -8.91 12.45
N SER A 43 15.36 -7.79 13.04
CA SER A 43 16.06 -6.49 13.05
C SER A 43 16.57 -5.97 11.70
N SER A 44 15.84 -6.20 10.60
CA SER A 44 16.26 -5.77 9.24
C SER A 44 15.95 -4.32 8.89
N CYS A 45 14.86 -3.74 9.41
CA CYS A 45 14.41 -2.42 8.98
C CYS A 45 15.14 -1.25 9.67
N MET A 46 15.75 -1.48 10.84
CA MET A 46 16.42 -0.48 11.68
C MET A 46 15.57 0.74 12.13
N VAL A 47 14.27 0.77 11.85
CA VAL A 47 13.36 1.86 12.27
C VAL A 47 13.14 1.88 13.79
N CYS A 48 13.32 0.74 14.46
CA CYS A 48 13.15 0.61 15.90
C CYS A 48 14.36 1.11 16.72
N MET A 49 15.33 1.77 16.09
CA MET A 49 16.57 2.18 16.74
C MET A 49 16.29 3.09 17.94
N VAL A 50 16.97 2.86 19.06
CA VAL A 50 16.96 3.71 20.25
C VAL A 50 18.40 3.98 20.69
N LYS A 51 18.59 5.00 21.52
CA LYS A 51 19.89 5.34 22.10
C LYS A 51 19.87 5.01 23.58
N ASP A 52 20.92 4.36 24.05
CA ASP A 52 21.17 4.15 25.48
C ASP A 52 22.08 5.28 25.97
N ASN A 53 21.57 6.14 26.86
CA ASN A 53 22.27 7.30 27.38
C ASN A 53 23.45 6.93 28.28
N ASN A 54 23.40 5.77 28.94
CA ASN A 54 24.48 5.32 29.82
C ASN A 54 25.72 4.89 29.02
N THR A 55 25.50 4.21 27.89
CA THR A 55 26.59 3.71 27.03
C THR A 55 26.89 4.61 25.83
N ASN A 56 26.03 5.60 25.58
CA ASN A 56 26.00 6.42 24.37
C ASN A 56 25.93 5.57 23.07
N GLY A 57 25.40 4.35 23.17
CA GLY A 57 25.29 3.39 22.08
C GLY A 57 23.88 3.31 21.48
N TYR A 58 23.79 2.93 20.21
CA TYR A 58 22.51 2.69 19.54
C TYR A 58 22.19 1.21 19.50
N LYS A 59 20.93 0.86 19.75
CA LYS A 59 20.46 -0.53 19.77
C LYS A 59 19.08 -0.65 19.12
N PRO A 60 18.81 -1.72 18.36
CA PRO A 60 17.47 -2.01 17.89
C PRO A 60 16.58 -2.45 19.06
N SER A 61 15.56 -1.66 19.40
CA SER A 61 14.67 -1.95 20.53
C SER A 61 13.89 -3.26 20.39
N CYS A 62 13.64 -3.73 19.15
CA CYS A 62 12.88 -4.96 18.91
C CYS A 62 13.63 -6.26 19.20
N SER A 63 14.94 -6.20 19.46
CA SER A 63 15.75 -7.38 19.80
C SER A 63 16.63 -7.17 21.02
N ALA A 64 16.89 -5.92 21.43
CA ALA A 64 17.62 -5.63 22.65
C ALA A 64 16.73 -5.91 23.87
N LEU A 65 17.21 -6.74 24.80
CA LEU A 65 16.54 -7.04 26.05
C LEU A 65 16.60 -5.85 27.01
N ALA A 66 15.51 -5.60 27.73
CA ALA A 66 15.48 -4.64 28.82
C ALA A 66 16.37 -5.14 29.98
N GLN A 67 17.20 -4.27 30.52
CA GLN A 67 18.07 -4.55 31.67
C GLN A 67 17.89 -3.48 32.74
N ASP A 68 18.13 -3.87 33.98
CA ASP A 68 17.90 -2.99 35.14
C ASP A 68 18.83 -1.78 35.10
N GLY A 69 18.25 -0.60 35.31
CA GLY A 69 18.98 0.67 35.29
C GLY A 69 19.31 1.22 33.89
N MET A 70 18.77 0.63 32.82
CA MET A 70 18.89 1.21 31.47
C MET A 70 18.21 2.59 31.39
N ASP A 71 18.83 3.51 30.64
CA ASP A 71 18.29 4.83 30.32
C ASP A 71 18.22 5.03 28.81
N ILE A 72 17.02 4.91 28.25
CA ILE A 72 16.78 4.86 26.82
C ILE A 72 16.16 6.17 26.33
N ASP A 73 16.81 6.77 25.34
CA ASP A 73 16.25 7.83 24.51
C ASP A 73 15.63 7.20 23.25
N ALA A 74 14.32 7.36 23.09
CA ALA A 74 13.55 6.86 21.96
C ALA A 74 12.97 7.99 21.08
N SER A 75 13.07 9.24 21.51
CA SER A 75 12.42 10.40 20.90
C SER A 75 13.36 11.57 20.57
N GLY A 76 14.64 11.47 20.93
CA GLY A 76 15.68 12.45 20.68
C GLY A 76 16.00 12.64 19.20
N GLU A 77 16.57 13.80 18.87
CA GLU A 77 16.85 14.19 17.49
C GLU A 77 17.87 13.28 16.80
N ASP A 78 18.87 12.79 17.54
CA ASP A 78 19.85 11.81 17.04
C ASP A 78 19.16 10.51 16.60
N VAL A 79 18.23 10.02 17.41
CA VAL A 79 17.47 8.79 17.15
C VAL A 79 16.56 8.98 15.94
N LYS A 80 15.83 10.11 15.88
CA LYS A 80 15.01 10.45 14.70
C LYS A 80 15.83 10.54 13.43
N ALA A 81 17.04 11.11 13.49
CA ALA A 81 17.93 11.22 12.34
C ALA A 81 18.35 9.84 11.81
N ILE A 82 18.72 8.90 12.69
CA ILE A 82 19.07 7.53 12.30
C ILE A 82 17.87 6.79 11.72
N ARG A 83 16.69 6.89 12.35
CA ARG A 83 15.46 6.27 11.84
C ARG A 83 15.09 6.82 10.47
N LYS A 84 15.22 8.14 10.27
CA LYS A 84 15.02 8.79 8.98
C LYS A 84 15.95 8.23 7.91
N GLN A 85 17.25 8.09 8.20
CA GLN A 85 18.22 7.49 7.27
C GLN A 85 17.89 6.04 6.94
N ALA A 86 17.43 5.25 7.90
CA ALA A 86 16.98 3.88 7.66
C ALA A 86 15.80 3.85 6.68
N VAL A 87 14.80 4.72 6.87
CA VAL A 87 13.64 4.82 5.96
C VAL A 87 14.05 5.31 4.57
N GLU A 88 14.96 6.30 4.47
CA GLU A 88 15.53 6.75 3.20
C GLU A 88 16.23 5.61 2.44
N MET A 89 16.99 4.76 3.15
CA MET A 89 17.64 3.60 2.57
C MET A 89 16.63 2.57 2.06
N LEU A 90 15.60 2.23 2.84
CA LEU A 90 14.52 1.33 2.39
C LEU A 90 13.81 1.90 1.16
N LEU A 91 13.57 3.21 1.15
CA LEU A 91 12.96 3.91 0.02
C LEU A 91 13.88 4.02 -1.19
N SER A 92 15.19 3.88 -1.06
CA SER A 92 16.11 3.92 -2.21
C SER A 92 15.89 2.74 -3.15
N GLU A 93 15.53 1.56 -2.63
CA GLU A 93 15.19 0.38 -3.44
C GLU A 93 13.68 0.25 -3.70
N HIS A 94 12.84 0.79 -2.81
CA HIS A 94 11.38 0.70 -2.94
C HIS A 94 10.87 1.49 -4.15
N ARG A 95 10.29 0.76 -5.10
CA ARG A 95 9.70 1.27 -6.34
C ARG A 95 8.21 0.96 -6.35
N ALA A 96 7.41 1.95 -5.96
CA ALA A 96 5.95 1.87 -6.01
C ALA A 96 5.38 3.14 -6.63
N GLU A 97 4.17 3.06 -7.16
CA GLU A 97 3.37 4.23 -7.49
C GLU A 97 2.26 4.33 -6.44
N CYS A 98 2.56 4.98 -5.30
CA CYS A 98 1.62 5.00 -4.16
C CYS A 98 0.25 5.58 -4.55
N GLU A 99 0.26 6.64 -5.37
CA GLU A 99 -0.94 7.21 -5.97
C GLU A 99 -0.80 7.16 -7.49
N ALA A 100 -1.76 6.56 -8.19
CA ALA A 100 -1.74 6.51 -9.65
C ALA A 100 -1.70 7.92 -10.27
N PRO A 101 -0.98 8.11 -11.39
CA PRO A 101 -0.94 9.39 -12.09
C PRO A 101 -2.32 9.92 -12.44
N CYS A 102 -3.25 9.05 -12.88
CA CYS A 102 -4.61 9.43 -13.25
C CYS A 102 -5.40 10.03 -12.07
N ARG A 103 -5.17 9.55 -10.84
CA ARG A 103 -5.78 10.09 -9.61
C ARG A 103 -5.12 11.40 -9.20
N VAL A 104 -3.79 11.48 -9.22
CA VAL A 104 -3.01 12.66 -8.81
C VAL A 104 -3.33 13.89 -9.65
N VAL A 105 -3.45 13.72 -10.97
CA VAL A 105 -3.74 14.83 -11.90
C VAL A 105 -5.21 15.23 -11.92
N CYS A 106 -6.10 14.41 -11.36
CA CYS A 106 -7.52 14.70 -11.34
C CYS A 106 -7.80 15.87 -10.39
N PRO A 107 -8.34 17.02 -10.86
CA PRO A 107 -8.63 18.15 -9.99
C PRO A 107 -9.71 17.83 -8.94
N ALA A 108 -10.64 16.93 -9.26
CA ALA A 108 -11.68 16.46 -8.36
C ALA A 108 -11.21 15.33 -7.43
N GLY A 109 -10.00 14.77 -7.65
CA GLY A 109 -9.43 13.75 -6.78
C GLY A 109 -10.01 12.35 -6.92
N TYR A 110 -10.76 12.06 -8.00
CA TYR A 110 -11.41 10.77 -8.20
C TYR A 110 -10.43 9.60 -8.09
N ASN A 111 -10.81 8.56 -7.34
CA ASN A 111 -10.09 7.30 -7.25
C ASN A 111 -10.38 6.44 -8.48
N ILE A 112 -9.85 6.89 -9.62
CA ILE A 112 -9.96 6.22 -10.92
C ILE A 112 -9.51 4.75 -10.88
N PRO A 113 -8.41 4.38 -10.19
CA PRO A 113 -8.04 2.97 -10.09
C PRO A 113 -9.10 2.11 -9.40
N LEU A 114 -9.67 2.57 -8.29
CA LEU A 114 -10.75 1.85 -7.60
C LEU A 114 -12.01 1.80 -8.48
N MET A 115 -12.36 2.91 -9.14
CA MET A 115 -13.47 2.96 -10.09
C MET A 115 -13.34 1.87 -11.17
N ASN A 116 -12.16 1.75 -11.79
CA ASN A 116 -11.91 0.74 -12.82
C ASN A 116 -12.08 -0.67 -12.25
N ARG A 117 -11.54 -0.97 -11.06
CA ARG A 117 -11.70 -2.28 -10.42
C ARG A 117 -13.17 -2.62 -10.16
N LEU A 118 -13.94 -1.68 -9.61
CA LEU A 118 -15.36 -1.89 -9.32
C LEU A 118 -16.15 -2.18 -10.62
N LEU A 119 -15.87 -1.43 -11.69
CA LEU A 119 -16.50 -1.67 -12.99
C LEU A 119 -16.11 -3.01 -13.61
N MET A 120 -14.84 -3.41 -13.51
CA MET A 120 -14.36 -4.72 -13.96
C MET A 120 -15.04 -5.87 -13.21
N SER A 121 -15.23 -5.73 -11.90
CA SER A 121 -15.92 -6.72 -11.07
C SER A 121 -17.44 -6.70 -11.24
N GLY A 122 -17.99 -5.79 -12.05
CA GLY A 122 -19.44 -5.63 -12.24
C GLY A 122 -20.16 -5.00 -11.05
N GLU A 123 -19.43 -4.44 -10.08
CA GLU A 123 -19.96 -3.81 -8.86
C GLU A 123 -20.41 -2.37 -9.15
N THR A 124 -21.42 -2.23 -10.01
CA THR A 124 -21.85 -0.93 -10.58
C THR A 124 -22.36 0.04 -9.53
N GLU A 125 -23.07 -0.45 -8.52
CA GLU A 125 -23.64 0.32 -7.42
C GLU A 125 -22.53 0.97 -6.60
N LYS A 126 -21.47 0.20 -6.30
CA LYS A 126 -20.29 0.71 -5.59
C LYS A 126 -19.52 1.71 -6.42
N ALA A 127 -19.42 1.52 -7.75
CA ALA A 127 -18.80 2.49 -8.65
C ALA A 127 -19.55 3.83 -8.66
N ILE A 128 -20.89 3.78 -8.71
CA ILE A 128 -21.76 4.96 -8.61
C ILE A 128 -21.60 5.63 -7.23
N GLU A 129 -21.58 4.85 -6.15
CA GLU A 129 -21.41 5.37 -4.79
C GLU A 129 -20.05 6.05 -4.62
N LEU A 130 -18.97 5.42 -5.08
CA LEU A 130 -17.63 6.01 -5.09
C LEU A 130 -17.66 7.38 -5.79
N ALA A 131 -18.22 7.43 -7.01
CA ALA A 131 -18.34 8.68 -7.75
C ALA A 131 -19.14 9.75 -7.00
N ARG A 132 -20.21 9.37 -6.28
CA ARG A 132 -20.99 10.32 -5.47
C ARG A 132 -20.20 10.87 -4.29
N THR A 133 -19.45 10.02 -3.59
CA THR A 133 -18.72 10.42 -2.38
C THR A 133 -17.53 11.34 -2.67
N GLU A 134 -16.94 11.23 -3.86
CA GLU A 134 -15.80 12.05 -4.28
C GLU A 134 -16.22 13.41 -4.84
N VAL A 135 -17.49 13.58 -5.23
CA VAL A 135 -18.06 14.86 -5.65
C VAL A 135 -18.45 15.67 -4.42
N THR A 136 -17.64 16.68 -4.14
CA THR A 136 -17.79 17.52 -2.94
C THR A 136 -18.72 18.70 -3.12
N THR A 137 -19.00 19.08 -4.36
CA THR A 137 -20.05 20.03 -4.71
C THR A 137 -20.77 19.55 -5.97
N PRO A 138 -22.11 19.64 -6.06
CA PRO A 138 -22.88 19.24 -7.25
C PRO A 138 -22.42 19.91 -8.56
N ALA A 139 -21.72 21.05 -8.47
CA ALA A 139 -21.17 21.78 -9.60
C ALA A 139 -19.93 21.11 -10.24
N ILE A 140 -19.24 20.21 -9.52
CA ILE A 140 -18.06 19.46 -10.01
C ILE A 140 -18.48 18.02 -10.34
N LEU A 141 -19.55 17.88 -11.10
CA LEU A 141 -19.82 16.62 -11.81
C LEU A 141 -18.93 16.59 -13.05
N CYS A 142 -18.44 15.41 -13.44
CA CYS A 142 -17.65 15.22 -14.67
C CYS A 142 -18.50 15.39 -15.94
N ILE A 143 -19.30 16.45 -16.04
CA ILE A 143 -20.12 16.79 -17.22
C ILE A 143 -19.32 17.54 -18.28
N ASP A 144 -18.34 18.35 -17.86
CA ASP A 144 -17.38 19.02 -18.74
C ASP A 144 -15.94 18.66 -18.32
N CYS A 145 -15.58 17.39 -18.50
CA CYS A 145 -14.28 16.88 -18.10
C CYS A 145 -13.23 17.11 -19.20
N PRO A 146 -12.07 17.73 -18.93
CA PRO A 146 -11.00 17.91 -19.92
C PRO A 146 -10.08 16.68 -20.09
N GLY A 147 -10.28 15.60 -19.34
CA GLY A 147 -9.55 14.34 -19.56
C GLY A 147 -8.07 14.30 -19.13
N TYR A 148 -7.65 15.10 -18.13
CA TYR A 148 -6.25 15.12 -17.65
C TYR A 148 -5.72 13.73 -17.26
N CYS A 149 -6.58 12.87 -16.72
CA CYS A 149 -6.28 11.50 -16.33
C CYS A 149 -5.82 10.63 -17.51
N GLU A 150 -6.36 10.83 -18.71
CA GLU A 150 -5.97 10.10 -19.92
C GLU A 150 -4.60 10.56 -20.42
N ASN A 151 -4.31 11.85 -20.33
CA ASN A 151 -2.98 12.40 -20.65
C ASN A 151 -1.89 11.84 -19.73
N ALA A 152 -2.20 11.62 -18.46
CA ALA A 152 -1.28 11.02 -17.48
C ALA A 152 -1.28 9.49 -17.49
N CYS A 153 -2.15 8.83 -18.27
CA CYS A 153 -2.28 7.39 -18.24
C CYS A 153 -1.02 6.70 -18.77
N ARG A 154 -0.39 5.87 -17.93
CA ARG A 154 0.84 5.13 -18.31
C ARG A 154 0.63 4.20 -19.51
N ARG A 155 -0.60 3.71 -19.73
CA ARG A 155 -0.92 2.80 -20.85
C ARG A 155 -0.80 3.47 -22.22
N LYS A 156 -0.76 4.80 -22.28
CA LYS A 156 -0.48 5.55 -23.51
C LYS A 156 0.84 5.15 -24.18
N LYS A 157 1.80 4.59 -23.43
CA LYS A 157 3.05 4.05 -23.99
C LYS A 157 2.88 2.66 -24.64
N ALA A 158 1.83 1.92 -24.31
CA ALA A 158 1.50 0.62 -24.91
C ALA A 158 0.79 0.83 -26.23
N ASP A 159 -0.37 1.48 -26.13
CA ASP A 159 -1.32 1.62 -27.22
C ASP A 159 -2.03 2.97 -27.08
N LEU A 160 -3.11 3.03 -26.30
CA LEU A 160 -3.95 4.20 -26.10
C LEU A 160 -4.32 4.28 -24.62
N PRO A 161 -4.49 5.50 -24.05
CA PRO A 161 -4.94 5.64 -22.67
C PRO A 161 -6.33 5.02 -22.50
N ILE A 162 -6.63 4.50 -21.30
CA ILE A 162 -7.98 4.07 -20.93
C ILE A 162 -8.94 5.24 -21.11
N SER A 163 -10.15 4.99 -21.62
CA SER A 163 -11.21 6.01 -21.81
C SER A 163 -11.81 6.49 -20.48
N ILE A 164 -10.96 6.86 -19.52
CA ILE A 164 -11.32 7.26 -18.14
C ILE A 164 -12.32 8.41 -18.17
N ARG A 165 -12.14 9.38 -19.07
CA ARG A 165 -13.04 10.53 -19.20
C ARG A 165 -14.46 10.08 -19.52
N ASN A 166 -14.60 9.21 -20.51
CA ASN A 166 -15.90 8.77 -21.01
C ASN A 166 -16.58 7.81 -20.02
N ILE A 167 -15.80 6.98 -19.32
CA ILE A 167 -16.29 6.19 -18.17
C ILE A 167 -16.83 7.12 -17.08
N GLN A 168 -16.07 8.15 -16.69
CA GLN A 168 -16.49 9.09 -15.64
C GLN A 168 -17.76 9.88 -16.04
N LEU A 169 -17.85 10.34 -17.29
CA LEU A 169 -19.04 10.99 -17.83
C LEU A 169 -20.27 10.09 -17.71
N PHE A 170 -20.14 8.84 -18.15
CA PHE A 170 -21.22 7.86 -18.10
C PHE A 170 -21.66 7.56 -16.66
N VAL A 171 -20.72 7.29 -15.74
CA VAL A 171 -21.02 7.03 -14.32
C VAL A 171 -21.70 8.25 -13.69
N SER A 172 -21.19 9.46 -13.97
CA SER A 172 -21.76 10.73 -13.49
C SER A 172 -23.20 10.94 -13.97
N GLN A 173 -23.50 10.68 -15.25
CA GLN A 173 -24.86 10.75 -15.79
C GLN A 173 -25.79 9.72 -15.14
N SER A 174 -25.25 8.54 -14.81
CA SER A 174 -25.99 7.46 -14.15
C SER A 174 -26.36 7.79 -12.70
N ILE A 175 -25.59 8.64 -12.00
CA ILE A 175 -25.94 9.12 -10.65
C ILE A 175 -27.32 9.81 -10.67
N ASN A 176 -27.58 10.66 -11.65
CA ASN A 176 -28.84 11.41 -11.75
C ASN A 176 -30.04 10.49 -12.02
N LYS A 177 -29.87 9.49 -12.90
CA LYS A 177 -30.90 8.46 -13.16
C LYS A 177 -31.18 7.61 -11.91
N HIS A 178 -30.14 7.29 -11.14
CA HIS A 178 -30.26 6.47 -9.94
C HIS A 178 -30.87 7.24 -8.74
N LYS A 179 -30.77 8.58 -8.68
CA LYS A 179 -31.55 9.39 -7.72
C LYS A 179 -33.06 9.24 -7.96
N LEU A 180 -33.49 9.35 -9.21
CA LEU A 180 -34.89 9.21 -9.62
C LEU A 180 -35.47 7.83 -9.24
N HIS A 181 -34.69 6.74 -9.34
CA HIS A 181 -35.13 5.41 -8.92
C HIS A 181 -35.28 5.26 -7.40
N LYS A 182 -34.34 5.77 -6.60
CA LYS A 182 -34.43 5.69 -5.12
C LYS A 182 -35.53 6.57 -4.53
N GLU A 183 -35.82 7.71 -5.15
CA GLU A 183 -36.93 8.59 -4.74
C GLU A 183 -38.31 7.98 -5.05
N VAL A 184 -38.40 7.11 -6.07
CA VAL A 184 -39.63 6.36 -6.40
C VAL A 184 -39.82 5.15 -5.47
N GLU A 185 -38.74 4.52 -5.01
CA GLU A 185 -38.81 3.39 -4.06
C GLU A 185 -39.04 3.85 -2.61
N ASN A 186 -38.57 5.04 -2.21
CA ASN A 186 -38.77 5.60 -0.87
C ASN A 186 -40.06 6.43 -0.73
N GLN A 187 -41.21 5.85 -1.12
CA GLN A 187 -42.53 6.32 -0.63
C GLN A 187 -42.97 5.63 0.67
N GLY A 188 -42.01 5.07 1.42
CA GLY A 188 -42.25 4.57 2.77
C GLY A 188 -40.96 4.42 3.55
N GLY A 189 -40.61 5.44 4.35
CA GLY A 189 -39.52 5.35 5.33
C GLY A 189 -38.63 6.58 5.37
N ASN A 190 -38.91 7.47 6.32
CA ASN A 190 -37.96 8.50 6.75
C ASN A 190 -36.81 7.80 7.49
N GLU A 191 -35.67 7.60 6.82
CA GLU A 191 -34.40 7.41 7.50
C GLU A 191 -33.41 8.47 7.01
N SER A 192 -33.12 9.41 7.89
CA SER A 192 -32.12 10.44 7.72
C SER A 192 -30.75 9.78 7.59
N VAL A 193 -30.24 9.68 6.36
CA VAL A 193 -28.84 9.34 6.11
C VAL A 193 -27.98 10.41 6.75
N GLU A 194 -27.37 10.03 7.86
CA GLU A 194 -26.47 10.84 8.67
C GLU A 194 -25.37 11.40 7.77
N GLN A 195 -25.43 12.71 7.51
CA GLN A 195 -24.45 13.45 6.76
C GLN A 195 -23.12 13.47 7.54
N LYS A 196 -22.32 12.40 7.41
CA LYS A 196 -20.91 12.47 7.78
C LYS A 196 -20.23 13.49 6.85
N LYS A 197 -20.11 14.72 7.34
CA LYS A 197 -19.30 15.80 6.78
C LYS A 197 -17.87 15.29 6.57
N ILE A 198 -17.53 14.85 5.36
CA ILE A 198 -16.14 14.66 4.95
C ILE A 198 -15.56 16.04 4.65
N LYS A 199 -15.21 16.77 5.72
CA LYS A 199 -14.30 17.91 5.63
C LYS A 199 -12.89 17.37 5.39
N ASN A 200 -12.41 17.43 4.14
CA ASN A 200 -11.01 17.73 3.74
C ASN A 200 -10.70 17.14 2.36
N ILE A 201 -10.93 17.90 1.29
CA ILE A 201 -10.34 17.63 -0.05
C ILE A 201 -8.93 18.22 -0.13
N ASN A 202 -8.15 18.06 0.95
CA ASN A 202 -6.74 18.44 0.92
C ASN A 202 -5.78 17.55 1.73
N PRO A 203 -5.78 16.20 1.56
CA PRO A 203 -4.66 15.38 2.04
C PRO A 203 -3.87 14.60 0.96
N LEU A 204 -4.43 14.22 -0.21
CA LEU A 204 -3.73 13.32 -1.14
C LEU A 204 -2.39 13.88 -1.69
N ARG A 205 -2.35 15.17 -2.06
CA ARG A 205 -1.12 15.80 -2.56
C ARG A 205 -0.06 16.06 -1.48
N LYS A 206 -0.45 16.01 -0.20
CA LYS A 206 0.43 16.25 0.95
C LYS A 206 1.00 14.95 1.53
N ARG A 207 0.34 13.82 1.28
CA ARG A 207 0.82 12.49 1.68
C ARG A 207 2.10 12.15 0.93
N PHE A 208 2.98 11.39 1.59
CA PHE A 208 4.14 10.82 0.93
C PHE A 208 3.67 9.97 -0.26
N SER A 209 4.39 10.02 -1.38
CA SER A 209 4.15 9.14 -2.51
C SER A 209 5.46 8.71 -3.08
N SER A 210 5.73 7.41 -3.03
CA SER A 210 6.80 6.84 -3.84
C SER A 210 6.42 6.86 -5.32
N ARG A 211 7.44 6.96 -6.17
CA ARG A 211 7.31 6.90 -7.63
C ARG A 211 8.16 5.75 -8.16
N ILE A 212 7.60 5.03 -9.13
CA ILE A 212 8.30 3.93 -9.79
C ILE A 212 9.34 4.40 -10.82
N GLY A 213 9.21 5.67 -11.26
CA GLY A 213 10.04 6.28 -12.29
C GLY A 213 9.58 5.96 -13.72
N LYS A 214 10.51 6.09 -14.66
CA LYS A 214 10.34 5.64 -16.06
C LYS A 214 10.49 4.12 -16.10
N LEU A 215 9.56 3.46 -16.79
CA LEU A 215 9.64 2.03 -17.06
C LEU A 215 10.39 1.81 -18.37
N ASP A 216 11.26 0.81 -18.39
CA ASP A 216 11.82 0.27 -19.64
C ASP A 216 10.82 -0.66 -20.35
N ASP A 217 11.15 -1.12 -21.56
CA ASP A 217 10.25 -1.93 -22.38
C ASP A 217 9.92 -3.30 -21.77
N LYS A 218 10.85 -3.89 -20.99
CA LYS A 218 10.63 -5.18 -20.32
C LYS A 218 9.69 -4.98 -19.12
N GLU A 219 9.97 -3.96 -18.32
CA GLU A 219 9.15 -3.56 -17.18
C GLU A 219 7.72 -3.18 -17.61
N PHE A 220 7.60 -2.56 -18.77
CA PHE A 220 6.33 -2.15 -19.30
C PHE A 220 5.46 -3.34 -19.74
N LYS A 221 6.06 -4.35 -20.39
CA LYS A 221 5.38 -5.62 -20.73
C LYS A 221 4.86 -6.34 -19.50
N GLU A 222 5.61 -6.29 -18.40
CA GLU A 222 5.21 -6.90 -17.14
C GLU A 222 3.91 -6.33 -16.58
N TRP A 223 3.78 -4.99 -16.61
CA TRP A 223 2.60 -4.31 -16.10
C TRP A 223 1.34 -4.53 -16.93
N LEU A 224 1.50 -4.86 -18.21
CA LEU A 224 0.38 -5.23 -19.08
C LEU A 224 -0.25 -6.58 -18.71
N LYS A 225 0.46 -7.45 -17.95
CA LYS A 225 -0.09 -8.76 -17.53
C LYS A 225 -1.32 -8.64 -16.64
N GLU A 226 -1.48 -7.53 -15.92
CA GLU A 226 -2.67 -7.28 -15.10
C GLU A 226 -3.87 -6.77 -15.91
N SER A 227 -3.67 -6.35 -17.16
CA SER A 227 -4.79 -6.01 -18.05
C SER A 227 -5.49 -7.29 -18.49
N THR A 228 -6.69 -7.52 -17.97
CA THR A 228 -7.49 -8.73 -18.27
C THR A 228 -8.31 -8.61 -19.55
N GLY A 229 -8.38 -7.42 -20.13
CA GLY A 229 -9.14 -7.18 -21.35
C GLY A 229 -8.52 -7.86 -22.56
N ASN A 230 -9.36 -8.23 -23.54
CA ASN A 230 -8.94 -8.83 -24.81
C ASN A 230 -8.34 -7.81 -25.82
N GLY A 231 -7.96 -6.62 -25.35
CA GLY A 231 -7.50 -5.52 -26.19
C GLY A 231 -8.60 -4.69 -26.87
N THR A 232 -9.88 -5.05 -26.71
CA THR A 232 -11.00 -4.25 -27.23
C THR A 232 -11.00 -2.87 -26.56
N ARG A 233 -11.02 -1.81 -27.37
CA ARG A 233 -11.00 -0.43 -26.90
C ARG A 233 -12.35 0.22 -27.13
N ILE A 234 -13.03 0.60 -26.05
CA ILE A 234 -14.34 1.23 -26.12
C ILE A 234 -14.18 2.72 -25.84
N ARG A 235 -14.55 3.56 -26.82
CA ARG A 235 -14.43 5.02 -26.74
C ARG A 235 -15.72 5.69 -26.34
N GLU A 236 -16.85 5.13 -26.71
CA GLU A 236 -18.17 5.60 -26.28
C GLU A 236 -18.73 4.58 -25.29
N ILE A 237 -19.13 5.03 -24.10
CA ILE A 237 -19.55 4.16 -23.00
C ILE A 237 -21.08 4.25 -22.87
N PRO A 238 -21.86 3.36 -23.55
CA PRO A 238 -23.32 3.40 -23.50
C PRO A 238 -23.92 2.77 -22.25
N ASP A 239 -23.18 1.84 -21.62
CA ASP A 239 -23.63 1.06 -20.48
C ASP A 239 -22.47 0.63 -19.55
N PHE A 240 -22.81 0.09 -18.37
CA PHE A 240 -21.83 -0.36 -17.38
C PHE A 240 -20.99 -1.55 -17.83
N ARG A 241 -21.54 -2.42 -18.70
CA ARG A 241 -20.79 -3.56 -19.24
C ARG A 241 -19.64 -3.06 -20.11
N SER A 242 -19.92 -2.10 -20.98
CA SER A 242 -18.93 -1.41 -21.83
C SER A 242 -17.91 -0.65 -20.99
N ALA A 243 -18.34 -0.02 -19.89
CA ALA A 243 -17.43 0.61 -18.94
C ALA A 243 -16.47 -0.41 -18.29
N GLY A 244 -17.00 -1.57 -17.88
CA GLY A 244 -16.22 -2.69 -17.36
C GLY A 244 -15.19 -3.20 -18.37
N THR A 245 -15.62 -3.50 -19.60
CA THR A 245 -14.72 -3.99 -20.66
C THR A 245 -13.59 -3.00 -21.00
N GLU A 246 -13.86 -1.69 -21.04
CA GLU A 246 -12.77 -0.71 -21.21
C GLU A 246 -11.90 -0.62 -19.95
N ALA A 247 -12.46 -0.74 -18.75
CA ALA A 247 -11.71 -0.75 -17.50
C ALA A 247 -10.78 -1.97 -17.36
N GLU A 248 -11.15 -3.14 -17.92
CA GLU A 248 -10.31 -4.35 -17.97
C GLU A 248 -8.97 -4.15 -18.68
N ASN A 249 -8.87 -3.11 -19.51
CA ASN A 249 -7.62 -2.73 -20.15
C ASN A 249 -6.66 -1.99 -19.21
N CYS A 250 -7.08 -1.62 -17.98
CA CYS A 250 -6.21 -0.93 -17.03
C CYS A 250 -4.97 -1.77 -16.68
N MET A 251 -3.82 -1.12 -16.49
CA MET A 251 -2.57 -1.79 -16.08
C MET A 251 -2.39 -1.85 -14.56
N HIS A 252 -3.38 -1.39 -13.80
CA HIS A 252 -3.37 -1.35 -12.33
C HIS A 252 -2.05 -0.81 -11.75
N CYS A 253 -1.66 0.38 -12.20
CA CYS A 253 -0.38 0.96 -11.84
C CYS A 253 -0.29 1.45 -10.39
N ASP A 254 -1.42 1.65 -9.70
CA ASP A 254 -1.45 2.13 -8.32
C ASP A 254 -1.02 1.07 -7.29
N CYS A 255 -0.72 1.54 -6.08
CA CYS A 255 -0.43 0.68 -4.95
C CYS A 255 -1.72 0.22 -4.27
N ARG A 256 -1.85 -1.10 -4.06
CA ARG A 256 -3.00 -1.74 -3.40
C ARG A 256 -3.13 -1.37 -1.92
N SER A 257 -2.02 -1.06 -1.24
CA SER A 257 -2.00 -0.65 0.16
C SER A 257 -1.80 0.85 0.33
N SER A 258 -2.28 1.65 -0.63
CA SER A 258 -2.05 3.11 -0.62
C SER A 258 -2.57 3.78 0.67
N ASP A 259 -3.66 3.29 1.25
CA ASP A 259 -4.28 3.91 2.41
C ASP A 259 -3.65 3.49 3.75
N ASP A 260 -3.22 2.24 3.90
CA ASP A 260 -2.80 1.66 5.16
C ASP A 260 -1.30 1.29 5.26
N CYS A 261 -0.54 1.42 4.17
CA CYS A 261 0.91 1.14 4.12
C CYS A 261 1.70 1.77 5.27
N ILE A 262 2.36 0.93 6.06
CA ILE A 262 3.12 1.33 7.24
C ILE A 262 4.36 2.12 6.80
N LEU A 263 5.09 1.65 5.78
CA LEU A 263 6.25 2.38 5.24
C LEU A 263 5.91 3.81 4.82
N ARG A 264 4.72 4.02 4.21
CA ARG A 264 4.25 5.35 3.81
C ARG A 264 4.02 6.24 5.03
N LYS A 265 3.34 5.72 6.06
CA LYS A 265 3.09 6.44 7.32
C LYS A 265 4.39 6.79 8.04
N THR A 266 5.32 5.84 8.11
CA THR A 266 6.65 6.05 8.72
C THR A 266 7.46 7.10 7.92
N ALA A 267 7.39 7.09 6.59
CA ALA A 267 8.02 8.12 5.77
C ALA A 267 7.42 9.52 6.02
N GLU A 268 6.11 9.62 6.21
CA GLU A 268 5.42 10.86 6.58
C GLU A 268 5.85 11.35 7.97
N GLU A 269 5.88 10.45 8.95
CA GLU A 269 6.31 10.71 10.33
C GLU A 269 7.71 11.35 10.38
N PHE A 270 8.66 10.79 9.63
CA PHE A 270 10.03 11.30 9.57
C PHE A 270 10.26 12.38 8.49
N SER A 271 9.19 12.86 7.85
CA SER A 271 9.25 13.87 6.77
C SER A 271 10.27 13.51 5.67
N VAL A 272 10.33 12.23 5.32
CA VAL A 272 11.21 11.70 4.28
C VAL A 272 10.64 12.09 2.90
N LYS A 273 11.54 12.43 1.97
CA LYS A 273 11.19 12.66 0.57
C LYS A 273 11.48 11.40 -0.24
N ASP A 274 10.69 11.16 -1.27
CA ASP A 274 10.95 10.04 -2.19
C ASP A 274 12.29 10.26 -2.90
N PRO A 275 13.25 9.32 -2.83
CA PRO A 275 14.53 9.46 -3.51
C PRO A 275 14.34 9.55 -5.03
N SER A 276 14.96 10.55 -5.66
CA SER A 276 14.86 10.76 -7.11
C SER A 276 15.62 9.70 -7.92
N GLY A 277 16.70 9.14 -7.35
CA GLY A 277 17.47 8.03 -7.91
C GLY A 277 17.19 6.75 -7.12
N LYS A 278 16.40 5.85 -7.69
CA LYS A 278 16.13 4.53 -7.10
C LYS A 278 17.20 3.54 -7.51
N LEU A 279 17.67 2.74 -6.57
CA LEU A 279 18.55 1.60 -6.82
C LEU A 279 17.70 0.45 -7.37
N VAL A 280 18.03 -0.01 -8.58
CA VAL A 280 17.23 -1.04 -9.27
C VAL A 280 17.90 -2.40 -9.07
N TYR A 281 17.60 -3.04 -7.93
CA TYR A 281 18.04 -4.41 -7.65
C TYR A 281 16.90 -5.43 -7.63
N ALA A 282 15.70 -5.01 -7.21
CA ALA A 282 14.51 -5.84 -7.28
C ALA A 282 13.81 -5.70 -8.64
N PRO A 283 13.34 -6.80 -9.25
CA PRO A 283 12.58 -6.72 -10.49
C PRO A 283 11.23 -6.04 -10.23
N ILE A 284 10.71 -5.36 -11.26
CA ILE A 284 9.32 -4.88 -11.26
C ILE A 284 8.29 -6.01 -11.49
N GLU A 285 8.79 -7.23 -11.68
CA GLU A 285 8.01 -8.44 -11.90
C GLU A 285 6.86 -8.58 -10.91
N LYS A 286 5.71 -8.96 -11.44
CA LYS A 286 4.51 -9.23 -10.65
C LYS A 286 4.20 -10.71 -10.77
N LYS A 287 4.38 -11.42 -9.67
CA LYS A 287 4.00 -12.84 -9.59
C LYS A 287 2.55 -12.93 -9.13
N ILE A 288 1.74 -13.70 -9.84
CA ILE A 288 0.33 -13.91 -9.52
C ILE A 288 0.14 -15.40 -9.31
N ASN A 289 -0.23 -15.78 -8.09
CA ASN A 289 -0.65 -17.13 -7.77
C ASN A 289 -2.13 -17.28 -8.17
N LYS A 290 -2.41 -18.10 -9.18
CA LYS A 290 -3.76 -18.30 -9.71
C LYS A 290 -4.65 -19.12 -8.80
N ASN A 291 -4.07 -19.95 -7.93
CA ASN A 291 -4.79 -20.84 -7.03
C ASN A 291 -5.26 -20.11 -5.76
N THR A 292 -4.46 -19.18 -5.23
CA THR A 292 -4.74 -18.46 -3.97
C THR A 292 -5.14 -17.00 -4.17
N GLY A 293 -4.94 -16.46 -5.38
CA GLY A 293 -5.16 -15.05 -5.71
C GLY A 293 -4.11 -14.12 -5.12
N LEU A 294 -2.99 -14.64 -4.60
CA LEU A 294 -1.87 -13.85 -4.12
C LEU A 294 -1.20 -13.12 -5.29
N ILE A 295 -1.00 -11.81 -5.17
CA ILE A 295 -0.08 -11.04 -6.02
C ILE A 295 1.12 -10.59 -5.19
N PHE A 296 2.31 -10.78 -5.76
CA PHE A 296 3.57 -10.29 -5.19
C PHE A 296 4.28 -9.36 -6.17
N GLU A 297 4.47 -8.12 -5.75
CA GLU A 297 5.15 -7.06 -6.49
C GLU A 297 6.53 -6.79 -5.85
N ASN A 298 7.58 -7.46 -6.36
CA ASN A 298 8.92 -7.46 -5.75
C ASN A 298 9.51 -6.05 -5.57
N ALA A 299 9.29 -5.15 -6.53
CA ALA A 299 9.72 -3.75 -6.48
C ALA A 299 9.18 -2.97 -5.27
N LYS A 300 8.07 -3.40 -4.66
CA LYS A 300 7.47 -2.76 -3.48
C LYS A 300 7.97 -3.38 -2.17
N CYS A 301 8.71 -4.48 -2.22
CA CYS A 301 9.19 -5.21 -1.05
C CYS A 301 10.38 -4.50 -0.40
N ILE A 302 10.36 -4.38 0.92
CA ILE A 302 11.48 -3.86 1.72
C ILE A 302 12.29 -4.98 2.41
N LYS A 303 12.11 -6.23 1.96
CA LYS A 303 12.88 -7.39 2.44
C LYS A 303 12.82 -7.59 3.97
N CYS A 304 11.69 -7.24 4.58
CA CYS A 304 11.50 -7.31 6.04
C CYS A 304 11.44 -8.73 6.61
N GLY A 305 11.17 -9.72 5.75
CA GLY A 305 11.09 -11.14 6.12
C GLY A 305 9.86 -11.54 6.94
N LEU A 306 8.88 -10.65 7.17
CA LEU A 306 7.68 -10.99 7.95
C LEU A 306 6.86 -12.11 7.31
N CYS A 307 6.72 -12.11 5.97
CA CYS A 307 6.03 -13.16 5.25
C CYS A 307 6.77 -14.51 5.22
N VAL A 308 8.08 -14.51 5.49
CA VAL A 308 8.89 -15.72 5.64
C VAL A 308 8.67 -16.28 7.05
N ARG A 309 8.91 -15.44 8.07
CA ARG A 309 8.84 -15.83 9.49
C ARG A 309 7.45 -16.24 9.96
N VAL A 310 6.40 -15.58 9.47
CA VAL A 310 5.02 -15.94 9.85
C VAL A 310 4.61 -17.35 9.38
N CYS A 311 5.40 -17.94 8.49
CA CYS A 311 5.20 -19.28 7.96
C CYS A 311 6.23 -20.30 8.45
N GLU A 312 7.18 -19.94 9.33
CA GLU A 312 8.25 -20.86 9.77
C GLU A 312 7.74 -22.13 10.45
N ASP A 313 6.62 -22.03 11.17
CA ASP A 313 6.00 -23.19 11.83
C ASP A 313 5.18 -24.09 10.86
N ASN A 314 4.99 -23.67 9.61
CA ASN A 314 4.20 -24.41 8.64
C ASN A 314 5.09 -25.35 7.81
N LYS A 315 5.01 -26.65 8.12
CA LYS A 315 5.75 -27.70 7.38
C LYS A 315 4.97 -28.29 6.20
N ASP A 316 3.68 -27.96 6.08
CA ASP A 316 2.77 -28.63 5.15
C ASP A 316 2.68 -27.94 3.78
N GLU A 317 3.14 -26.70 3.67
CA GLU A 317 3.21 -25.97 2.40
C GLU A 317 4.51 -25.14 2.29
N PRO A 318 5.07 -24.98 1.08
CA PRO A 318 6.28 -24.18 0.92
C PRO A 318 6.02 -22.69 1.23
N PRO A 319 6.82 -22.06 2.11
CA PRO A 319 6.70 -20.63 2.38
C PRO A 319 7.51 -19.79 1.39
N LEU A 320 7.30 -18.47 1.39
CA LEU A 320 8.27 -17.55 0.79
C LEU A 320 9.59 -17.63 1.55
N CYS A 321 10.71 -17.42 0.87
CA CYS A 321 12.05 -17.42 1.45
C CYS A 321 12.93 -16.30 0.86
N PHE A 322 14.08 -16.07 1.49
CA PHE A 322 15.12 -15.22 0.92
C PHE A 322 15.92 -16.01 -0.12
N ILE A 323 16.03 -15.47 -1.33
CA ILE A 323 16.94 -15.97 -2.35
C ILE A 323 18.07 -14.97 -2.58
N HIS A 324 19.21 -15.48 -3.07
CA HIS A 324 20.47 -14.74 -3.23
C HIS A 324 21.02 -14.16 -1.90
N ARG A 325 22.03 -13.28 -1.99
CA ARG A 325 22.70 -12.65 -0.83
C ARG A 325 23.11 -11.20 -1.15
N GLY A 326 23.24 -10.36 -0.12
CA GLY A 326 23.63 -8.96 -0.28
C GLY A 326 22.58 -8.11 -1.00
N PHE A 327 23.01 -7.12 -1.79
CA PHE A 327 22.12 -6.18 -2.49
C PHE A 327 21.11 -6.86 -3.44
N VAL A 328 21.50 -7.98 -4.04
CA VAL A 328 20.65 -8.75 -4.96
C VAL A 328 19.69 -9.71 -4.23
N SER A 329 19.69 -9.73 -2.90
CA SER A 329 18.74 -10.55 -2.14
C SER A 329 17.32 -10.11 -2.41
N ILE A 330 16.43 -11.05 -2.68
CA ILE A 330 14.99 -10.82 -2.82
C ILE A 330 14.22 -11.89 -2.05
N ILE A 331 12.97 -11.58 -1.72
CA ILE A 331 12.01 -12.60 -1.26
C ILE A 331 11.38 -13.23 -2.49
N SER A 332 11.23 -14.55 -2.51
CA SER A 332 10.58 -15.32 -3.57
C SER A 332 10.10 -16.67 -3.03
N GLU A 333 9.37 -17.43 -3.84
CA GLU A 333 9.19 -18.87 -3.71
C GLU A 333 10.55 -19.62 -3.69
N PRO A 334 10.63 -20.78 -3.02
CA PRO A 334 11.81 -21.64 -3.09
C PRO A 334 12.11 -22.05 -4.54
N LEU A 335 13.39 -22.24 -4.88
CA LEU A 335 13.83 -22.55 -6.25
C LEU A 335 13.28 -23.88 -6.82
N THR A 336 12.74 -24.73 -5.97
CA THR A 336 12.14 -26.03 -6.33
C THR A 336 10.64 -25.95 -6.56
N GLU A 337 10.02 -24.79 -6.31
CA GLU A 337 8.58 -24.60 -6.30
C GLU A 337 8.16 -23.59 -7.35
N GLU A 338 6.94 -23.75 -7.87
CA GLU A 338 6.28 -22.74 -8.68
C GLU A 338 5.50 -21.78 -7.78
N PHE A 339 5.41 -20.51 -8.17
CA PHE A 339 4.69 -19.50 -7.38
C PHE A 339 3.19 -19.83 -7.19
N ASP A 340 2.60 -20.61 -8.10
CA ASP A 340 1.20 -21.08 -8.03
C ASP A 340 1.00 -22.15 -6.91
N ASP A 341 2.07 -22.78 -6.42
CA ASP A 341 2.00 -23.94 -5.52
C ASP A 341 2.33 -23.61 -4.04
N ILE A 342 2.69 -22.37 -3.74
CA ILE A 342 3.04 -21.91 -2.38
C ILE A 342 1.86 -21.30 -1.61
N LEU A 343 2.00 -21.20 -0.28
CA LEU A 343 1.12 -20.40 0.60
C LEU A 343 -0.40 -20.69 0.49
N LYS A 344 -0.80 -21.95 0.26
CA LYS A 344 -2.21 -22.36 0.07
C LYS A 344 -3.12 -21.93 1.22
N THR A 345 -2.64 -22.03 2.46
CA THR A 345 -3.39 -21.73 3.68
C THR A 345 -2.95 -20.43 4.36
N LYS A 346 -1.74 -19.94 4.08
CA LYS A 346 -1.15 -18.77 4.74
C LYS A 346 -1.21 -17.46 3.94
N THR A 347 -1.76 -17.46 2.73
CA THR A 347 -1.84 -16.28 1.85
C THR A 347 -2.35 -15.02 2.56
N ASP A 348 -3.49 -15.08 3.25
CA ASP A 348 -4.09 -13.90 3.88
C ASP A 348 -3.26 -13.37 5.05
N ILE A 349 -2.59 -14.27 5.77
CA ILE A 349 -1.70 -13.92 6.87
C ILE A 349 -0.48 -13.17 6.31
N CYS A 350 0.16 -13.69 5.25
CA CYS A 350 1.29 -13.04 4.60
C CYS A 350 0.96 -11.64 4.07
N ILE A 351 -0.23 -11.48 3.47
CA ILE A 351 -0.74 -10.17 3.01
C ILE A 351 -0.89 -9.22 4.20
N LYS A 352 -1.53 -9.67 5.29
CA LYS A 352 -1.83 -8.85 6.47
C LYS A 352 -0.56 -8.40 7.21
N VAL A 353 0.49 -9.19 7.24
CA VAL A 353 1.76 -8.81 7.91
C VAL A 353 2.68 -7.96 7.02
N CYS A 354 2.39 -7.81 5.73
CA CYS A 354 3.22 -7.01 4.84
C CYS A 354 3.15 -5.52 5.23
N PRO A 355 4.27 -4.85 5.57
CA PRO A 355 4.27 -3.43 5.96
C PRO A 355 4.17 -2.47 4.77
N THR A 356 4.16 -3.01 3.55
CA THR A 356 4.05 -2.29 2.28
C THR A 356 2.97 -2.90 1.40
N GLY A 357 2.76 -2.36 0.21
CA GLY A 357 1.87 -2.97 -0.79
C GLY A 357 2.54 -4.02 -1.68
N ALA A 358 3.55 -4.73 -1.17
CA ALA A 358 4.23 -5.76 -1.94
C ALA A 358 3.40 -7.04 -2.09
N LEU A 359 2.71 -7.46 -1.04
CA LEU A 359 1.80 -8.60 -1.07
C LEU A 359 0.36 -8.08 -1.02
N GLY A 360 -0.50 -8.62 -1.86
CA GLY A 360 -1.92 -8.26 -1.89
C GLY A 360 -2.78 -9.32 -2.54
N LYS A 361 -4.08 -9.02 -2.67
CA LYS A 361 -5.01 -9.81 -3.49
C LYS A 361 -5.03 -9.28 -4.91
N PHE A 362 -4.99 -10.21 -5.87
CA PHE A 362 -5.08 -9.87 -7.28
C PHE A 362 -6.51 -9.44 -7.68
N LYS A 363 -7.52 -10.11 -7.10
CA LYS A 363 -8.96 -9.83 -7.29
C LYS A 363 -9.65 -9.73 -5.95
#